data_AF-A0A2B7ZZY9-F1
#
_entry.id   AF-A0A2B7ZZY9-F1
#
_cell.length_a   1.000
_cell.length_b   1.000
_cell.length_c   1.000
_cell.angle_alpha   90.00
_cell.angle_beta   90.00
_cell.angle_gamma   90.00
#
_symmetry.space_group_name_H-M   'P 1'
#
loop_
_entity.id
_entity.type
_entity.pdbx_description
1 polymer ?
#
loop_
_entity_poly.entity_id
_entity_poly.type
_entity_poly.pdbx_seq_one_letter_code
_entity_poly.pdbx_strand_id
1 'polypeptide(L)'
;MDSYIPGEKIVSRKATDLENIEFKTFESYLKEVKAKYPVGESINAPKYGTSLKGKALEGNHILEIPESNKNFSKIKKYVDFAKEKYDITIDFKSE
;
A
#
# COMPACT_ATOMS: atom_id res chain seq x y z
N MET A 1 -9.66 1.78 -0.22
CA MET A 1 -8.59 2.81 -0.19
C MET A 1 -8.68 3.53 1.13
N ASP A 2 -7.61 3.54 1.91
CA ASP A 2 -7.62 4.14 3.24
C ASP A 2 -7.45 5.65 3.18
N SER A 3 -6.39 6.08 2.48
CA SER A 3 -6.09 7.48 2.19
C SER A 3 -5.58 7.61 0.76
N TYR A 4 -5.90 8.73 0.11
CA TYR A 4 -5.49 9.00 -1.26
C TYR A 4 -5.32 10.48 -1.46
N ILE A 5 -4.16 10.83 -2.00
CA ILE A 5 -3.87 12.16 -2.51
C ILE A 5 -3.68 12.01 -4.02
N PRO A 6 -4.63 12.49 -4.84
CA PRO A 6 -4.57 12.33 -6.30
C PRO A 6 -3.29 12.93 -6.88
N GLY A 7 -2.57 12.13 -7.66
CA GLY A 7 -1.31 12.51 -8.28
C GLY A 7 -0.08 12.35 -7.37
N GLU A 8 -0.25 12.06 -6.08
CA GLU A 8 0.85 11.95 -5.13
C GLU A 8 0.97 10.56 -4.51
N LYS A 9 -0.06 10.11 -3.78
CA LYS A 9 0.04 8.87 -2.99
C LYS A 9 -1.28 8.14 -2.83
N ILE A 10 -1.20 6.82 -3.01
CA ILE A 10 -2.28 5.86 -2.80
C ILE A 10 -1.89 5.03 -1.58
N VAL A 11 -2.53 5.31 -0.45
CA VAL A 11 -2.20 4.68 0.82
C VAL A 11 -3.18 3.55 1.11
N SER A 12 -2.64 2.37 1.34
CA SER A 12 -3.36 1.19 1.83
C SER A 12 -2.80 0.80 3.18
N ARG A 13 -3.66 0.72 4.20
CA ARG A 13 -3.23 0.36 5.56
C ARG A 13 -3.43 -1.13 5.83
N LYS A 14 -2.47 -1.75 6.50
CA LYS A 14 -2.59 -3.11 7.02
C LYS A 14 -2.16 -3.13 8.47
N ALA A 15 -3.13 -3.35 9.37
CA ALA A 15 -2.86 -3.60 10.79
C ALA A 15 -2.35 -5.04 10.95
N THR A 16 -1.12 -5.28 10.51
CA THR A 16 -0.51 -6.61 10.52
C THR A 16 0.96 -6.51 10.83
N ASP A 17 1.42 -7.36 11.73
CA ASP A 17 2.83 -7.50 12.04
C ASP A 17 3.47 -8.53 11.09
N LEU A 18 4.49 -8.07 10.35
CA LEU A 18 5.30 -8.82 9.41
C LEU A 18 6.05 -9.98 10.07
N GLU A 19 6.30 -9.91 11.38
CA GLU A 19 6.86 -11.01 12.16
C GLU A 19 5.89 -12.18 12.33
N ASN A 20 4.58 -11.89 12.34
CA ASN A 20 3.52 -12.87 12.58
C ASN A 20 2.96 -13.47 11.29
N ILE A 21 3.46 -13.04 10.12
CA ILE A 21 3.01 -13.53 8.82
C ILE A 21 4.15 -14.09 8.00
N GLU A 22 3.81 -15.03 7.13
CA GLU A 22 4.75 -15.51 6.13
C GLU A 22 5.01 -14.46 5.05
N PHE A 23 6.20 -14.53 4.45
CA PHE A 23 6.59 -13.66 3.34
C PHE A 23 5.60 -13.71 2.16
N LYS A 24 5.00 -14.88 1.89
CA LYS A 24 3.99 -15.05 0.84
C LYS A 24 2.70 -14.27 1.13
N THR A 25 2.33 -14.14 2.39
CA THR A 25 1.19 -13.32 2.83
C THR A 25 1.50 -11.84 2.60
N PHE A 26 2.71 -11.40 2.94
CA PHE A 26 3.16 -10.04 2.63
C PHE A 26 3.15 -9.75 1.12
N GLU A 27 3.69 -10.65 0.30
CA GLU A 27 3.63 -10.52 -1.16
C GLU A 27 2.19 -10.43 -1.67
N SER A 28 1.27 -11.19 -1.06
CA SER A 28 -0.15 -11.13 -1.41
C SER A 28 -0.76 -9.76 -1.09
N TYR A 29 -0.33 -9.09 -0.01
CA TYR A 29 -0.73 -7.71 0.27
C TYR A 29 -0.24 -6.73 -0.79
N LEU A 30 1.01 -6.86 -1.25
CA LEU A 30 1.55 -6.03 -2.33
C LEU A 30 0.78 -6.21 -3.64
N LYS A 31 0.48 -7.47 -4.00
CA LYS A 31 -0.38 -7.80 -5.16
C LYS A 31 -1.77 -7.21 -5.01
N GLU A 32 -2.35 -7.30 -3.82
CA GLU A 32 -3.67 -6.75 -3.54
C GLU A 32 -3.69 -5.23 -3.72
N VAL A 33 -2.65 -4.51 -3.27
CA VAL A 33 -2.54 -3.06 -3.47
C VAL A 33 -2.53 -2.71 -4.95
N LYS A 34 -1.69 -3.38 -5.76
CA LYS A 34 -1.63 -3.15 -7.21
C LYS A 34 -2.91 -3.53 -7.94
N ALA A 35 -3.53 -4.64 -7.55
CA ALA A 35 -4.75 -5.12 -8.18
C ALA A 35 -5.97 -4.28 -7.81
N LYS A 36 -6.05 -3.76 -6.58
CA LYS A 36 -7.15 -2.88 -6.14
C LYS A 36 -7.00 -1.46 -6.65
N TYR A 37 -5.76 -1.02 -6.86
CA TYR A 37 -5.46 0.36 -7.21
C TYR A 37 -4.53 0.43 -8.44
N PRO A 38 -4.92 -0.10 -9.60
CA PRO A 38 -4.11 0.02 -10.81
C PRO A 38 -4.00 1.48 -11.25
N VAL A 39 -2.76 2.00 -11.33
CA VAL A 39 -2.49 3.35 -11.85
C VAL A 39 -2.92 3.42 -13.31
N GLY A 40 -3.65 4.48 -13.67
CA GLY A 40 -4.23 4.66 -14.99
C GLY A 40 -5.64 4.10 -15.17
N GLU A 41 -6.15 3.32 -14.22
CA GLU A 41 -7.55 2.84 -14.27
C GLU A 41 -8.52 3.84 -13.64
N SER A 42 -9.81 3.71 -13.96
CA SER A 42 -10.86 4.52 -13.37
C SER A 42 -10.96 4.29 -11.87
N ILE A 43 -10.84 5.36 -11.08
CA ILE A 43 -10.94 5.29 -9.63
C ILE A 43 -12.33 4.79 -9.23
N ASN A 44 -12.40 3.57 -8.68
CA ASN A 44 -13.61 3.04 -8.06
C ASN A 44 -13.57 3.24 -6.54
N ALA A 45 -13.65 4.50 -6.10
CA ALA A 45 -13.58 4.87 -4.69
C ALA A 45 -14.90 5.53 -4.24
N PRO A 46 -15.96 4.75 -3.96
CA PRO A 46 -17.27 5.29 -3.57
C PRO A 46 -17.20 6.19 -2.32
N LYS A 47 -16.21 5.97 -1.44
CA LYS A 47 -15.92 6.79 -0.25
C LYS A 47 -15.60 8.26 -0.59
N TYR A 48 -15.08 8.55 -1.78
CA TYR A 48 -14.74 9.91 -2.23
C TYR A 48 -15.82 10.52 -3.13
N GLY A 49 -16.98 9.87 -3.23
CA GLY A 49 -18.12 10.32 -4.00
C GLY A 49 -17.83 10.50 -5.49
N THR A 50 -18.54 11.43 -6.11
CA THR A 50 -18.40 11.78 -7.53
C THR A 50 -17.10 12.54 -7.85
N SER A 51 -16.40 13.07 -6.86
CA SER A 51 -15.21 13.94 -7.05
C SER A 51 -14.04 13.23 -7.75
N LEU A 52 -13.97 11.90 -7.64
CA LEU A 52 -12.96 11.06 -8.29
C LEU A 52 -13.55 10.16 -9.40
N LYS A 53 -14.87 10.22 -9.63
CA LYS A 53 -15.56 9.35 -10.59
C LYS A 53 -15.11 9.68 -12.01
N GLY A 54 -14.53 8.69 -12.70
CA GLY A 54 -13.98 8.84 -14.06
C GLY A 54 -12.58 9.46 -14.12
N LYS A 55 -11.96 9.77 -12.99
CA LYS A 55 -10.54 10.13 -12.96
C LYS A 55 -9.69 8.85 -13.00
N ALA A 56 -8.54 8.96 -13.66
CA ALA A 56 -7.52 7.92 -13.57
C ALA A 56 -6.89 7.93 -12.17
N LEU A 57 -6.59 6.75 -11.65
CA LEU A 57 -5.84 6.63 -10.41
C LEU A 57 -4.38 7.00 -10.69
N GLU A 58 -3.86 7.98 -9.97
CA GLU A 58 -2.51 8.51 -10.17
C GLU A 58 -1.81 8.70 -8.83
N GLY A 59 -0.53 8.33 -8.75
CA GLY A 59 0.30 8.48 -7.57
C GLY A 59 1.09 7.21 -7.23
N ASN A 60 1.91 7.31 -6.18
CA ASN A 60 2.75 6.22 -5.72
C ASN A 60 2.00 5.32 -4.73
N HIS A 61 2.21 4.01 -4.84
CA HIS A 61 1.62 3.06 -3.90
C HIS A 61 2.37 3.07 -2.59
N ILE A 62 1.63 3.24 -1.51
CA ILE A 62 2.15 3.20 -0.15
C ILE A 62 1.39 2.13 0.63
N LEU A 63 2.13 1.16 1.16
CA LEU A 63 1.63 0.18 2.11
C LEU A 63 2.03 0.63 3.52
N GLU A 64 1.04 1.08 4.28
CA GLU A 64 1.26 1.62 5.61
C GLU A 64 0.97 0.52 6.66
N ILE A 65 1.95 0.24 7.50
CA ILE A 65 1.91 -0.83 8.53
C ILE A 65 2.28 -0.27 9.91
N PRO A 66 1.91 -0.95 11.01
CA PRO A 66 2.26 -0.54 12.37
C PRO A 66 3.77 -0.33 12.52
N GLU A 67 4.17 0.68 13.28
CA GLU A 67 5.60 0.92 13.51
C GLU A 67 6.30 -0.20 14.28
N SER A 68 5.56 -1.07 14.97
CA SER A 68 6.07 -2.29 15.60
C SER A 68 6.94 -3.11 14.63
N ASN A 69 6.59 -3.09 13.34
CA ASN A 69 7.34 -3.72 12.26
C ASN A 69 8.75 -3.17 12.03
N LYS A 70 9.07 -1.96 12.52
CA LYS A 70 10.44 -1.42 12.45
C LYS A 70 11.43 -2.30 13.23
N ASN A 71 10.97 -2.95 14.30
CA ASN A 71 11.79 -3.84 15.12
C ASN A 71 12.00 -5.23 14.50
N PHE A 72 11.29 -5.55 13.42
CA PHE A 72 11.41 -6.83 12.76
C PHE A 72 12.77 -6.98 12.06
N SER A 73 13.56 -7.99 12.43
CA SER A 73 14.94 -8.15 11.92
C SER A 73 15.03 -8.23 10.38
N LYS A 74 13.96 -8.71 9.71
CA LYS A 74 13.92 -8.85 8.25
C LYS A 74 13.21 -7.68 7.55
N ILE A 75 12.85 -6.61 8.27
CA ILE A 75 12.07 -5.50 7.71
C ILE A 75 12.69 -4.92 6.43
N LYS A 76 14.01 -4.73 6.44
CA LYS A 76 14.75 -4.20 5.28
C LYS A 76 14.52 -5.04 4.02
N LYS A 77 14.51 -6.38 4.14
CA LYS A 77 14.23 -7.29 3.02
C LYS A 77 12.82 -7.08 2.46
N TYR A 78 11.84 -6.83 3.32
CA TYR A 78 10.45 -6.65 2.92
C TYR A 78 10.26 -5.29 2.23
N VAL A 79 10.84 -4.23 2.79
CA VAL A 79 10.83 -2.88 2.20
C VAL A 79 11.48 -2.87 0.83
N ASP A 80 12.65 -3.47 0.71
CA ASP A 80 13.40 -3.56 -0.54
C ASP A 80 12.64 -4.37 -1.60
N PHE A 81 12.12 -5.54 -1.22
CA PHE A 81 11.29 -6.35 -2.11
C PHE A 81 10.03 -5.63 -2.60
N ALA A 82 9.33 -4.91 -1.72
CA ALA A 82 8.15 -4.14 -2.09
C ALA A 82 8.48 -3.04 -3.10
N LYS A 83 9.60 -2.34 -2.90
CA LYS A 83 10.05 -1.27 -3.78
C LYS A 83 10.55 -1.81 -5.12
N GLU A 84 11.43 -2.81 -5.12
CA GLU A 84 12.04 -3.33 -6.34
C GLU A 84 11.08 -4.15 -7.20
N LYS A 85 10.22 -4.97 -6.59
CA LYS A 85 9.33 -5.88 -7.34
C LYS A 85 7.99 -5.24 -7.68
N TYR A 86 7.48 -4.39 -6.80
CA TYR A 86 6.13 -3.85 -6.93
C TYR A 86 6.12 -2.33 -7.02
N ASP A 87 7.24 -1.61 -6.86
CA ASP A 87 7.22 -0.15 -6.80
C ASP A 87 6.22 0.36 -5.73
N ILE A 88 6.26 -0.30 -4.56
CA ILE A 88 5.43 0.04 -3.39
C ILE A 88 6.37 0.52 -2.28
N THR A 89 6.07 1.69 -1.73
CA THR A 89 6.78 2.22 -0.56
C THR A 89 6.12 1.71 0.71
N ILE A 90 6.90 1.17 1.65
CA ILE A 90 6.40 0.81 2.97
C ILE A 90 6.52 2.04 3.88
N ASP A 91 5.40 2.44 4.48
CA ASP A 91 5.37 3.51 5.49
C ASP A 91 5.02 2.92 6.85
N PHE A 92 5.63 3.45 7.91
CA PHE A 92 5.42 2.96 9.27
C PHE A 92 4.62 3.99 10.05
N LYS A 93 3.37 3.65 10.35
CA LYS A 93 2.52 4.52 11.13
C LYS A 93 2.65 4.21 12.63
N SER A 94 3.03 5.24 13.38
CA SER A 94 2.87 5.28 14.83
C SER A 94 1.38 5.38 15.16
N GLU A 95 0.92 4.53 16.08
CA GLU A 95 -0.48 4.50 16.54
C GLU A 95 -0.86 5.75 17.33
#